data_AF-A0A317I6G1-F1
#
_entry.id   AF-A0A317I6G1-F1
#
_cell.length_a   1.000
_cell.length_b   1.000
_cell.length_c   1.000
_cell.angle_alpha   90.00
_cell.angle_beta   90.00
_cell.angle_gamma   90.00
#
_symmetry.space_group_name_H-M   'P 1'
#
loop_
_entity.id
_entity.type
_entity.pdbx_description
1 polymer ?
#
loop_
_entity_poly.entity_id
_entity_poly.type
_entity_poly.pdbx_seq_one_letter_code
_entity_poly.pdbx_strand_id
1 'polypeptide(L)'
;MNRNSQEKNYSKAASRSALVLAAFLLVYSVDMHAACSFSLFNRTHRDCQSRLPVFSQSDLHSDVASPEAVELARHLELIPLFQRLEELRDKVQPPGRQSSNTELREEFRDIKEEITEKIVQTRLEVDFVQAELAVELAAHNELLNTYSRARDDAVNRTNIWAFRTNGALWAVAEGLDIPTYKKPRYSIPSGSIGIIAGIVPSVFSAFAVRESSGFGYEREPYPNMLTQLFDYPRLTRTDIPASVLTYLHAKPAYAEHGESRADWLVNRWVDDKNLSVFNDRKSRSQKDAITGMVQSHLTIQLVSDRLTMLQQLSAMINQINRPLLELMMVVRGTKHLPPAN
;
A
#
# COMPACT_ATOMS: atom_id res chain seq x y z
N MET A 1 -76.43 -4.61 -1.36
CA MET A 1 -74.97 -4.73 -1.57
C MET A 1 -74.25 -3.91 -0.51
N ASN A 2 -73.41 -4.55 0.29
CA ASN A 2 -73.12 -4.16 1.68
C ASN A 2 -71.85 -3.28 1.79
N ARG A 3 -72.03 -1.95 1.77
CA ARG A 3 -70.95 -0.93 1.85
C ARG A 3 -70.06 -1.08 3.09
N ASN A 4 -70.63 -1.55 4.19
CA ASN A 4 -69.95 -1.71 5.48
C ASN A 4 -68.90 -2.84 5.49
N SER A 5 -68.92 -3.75 4.51
CA SER A 5 -67.93 -4.84 4.44
C SER A 5 -66.66 -4.45 3.70
N GLN A 6 -66.71 -3.43 2.83
CA GLN A 6 -65.50 -2.94 2.15
C GLN A 6 -64.66 -2.02 3.04
N GLU A 7 -65.27 -1.09 3.78
CA GLU A 7 -64.53 -0.16 4.65
C GLU A 7 -63.74 -0.89 5.76
N LYS A 8 -64.29 -1.98 6.31
CA LYS A 8 -63.59 -2.81 7.30
C LYS A 8 -62.35 -3.52 6.74
N ASN A 9 -62.36 -3.87 5.45
CA ASN A 9 -61.22 -4.52 4.81
C ASN A 9 -60.10 -3.52 4.46
N TYR A 10 -60.44 -2.29 4.07
CA TYR A 10 -59.45 -1.23 3.85
C TYR A 10 -58.78 -0.76 5.15
N SER A 11 -59.53 -0.65 6.24
CA SER A 11 -58.98 -0.30 7.56
C SER A 11 -58.00 -1.36 8.09
N LYS A 12 -58.32 -2.65 7.91
CA LYS A 12 -57.42 -3.76 8.28
C LYS A 12 -56.15 -3.82 7.42
N ALA A 13 -56.25 -3.51 6.11
CA ALA A 13 -55.10 -3.44 5.23
C ALA A 13 -54.17 -2.27 5.60
N ALA A 14 -54.74 -1.09 5.87
CA ALA A 14 -53.97 0.08 6.29
C ALA A 14 -53.27 -0.12 7.65
N SER A 15 -53.94 -0.77 8.61
CA SER A 15 -53.35 -1.09 9.92
C SER A 15 -52.21 -2.10 9.82
N ARG A 16 -52.32 -3.10 8.93
CA ARG A 16 -51.23 -4.07 8.70
C ARG A 16 -50.02 -3.43 7.99
N SER A 17 -50.27 -2.56 7.01
CA SER A 17 -49.19 -1.82 6.35
C SER A 17 -48.48 -0.85 7.30
N ALA A 18 -49.22 -0.16 8.18
CA ALA A 18 -48.64 0.72 9.20
C ALA A 18 -47.79 -0.05 10.23
N LEU A 19 -48.19 -1.27 10.58
CA LEU A 19 -47.46 -2.10 11.54
C LEU A 19 -46.16 -2.69 10.93
N VAL A 20 -46.17 -2.99 9.63
CA VAL A 20 -44.95 -3.36 8.88
C VAL A 20 -44.00 -2.17 8.74
N LEU A 21 -44.53 -0.97 8.50
CA LEU A 21 -43.75 0.28 8.45
C LEU A 21 -43.15 0.65 9.81
N ALA A 22 -43.91 0.48 10.90
CA ALA A 22 -43.42 0.72 12.26
C ALA A 22 -42.36 -0.29 12.71
N ALA A 23 -42.51 -1.57 12.32
CA ALA A 23 -41.48 -2.59 12.54
C ALA A 23 -40.21 -2.28 11.74
N PHE A 24 -40.33 -1.75 10.51
CA PHE A 24 -39.19 -1.29 9.71
C PHE A 24 -38.49 -0.08 10.33
N LEU A 25 -39.24 0.93 10.80
CA LEU A 25 -38.67 2.11 11.44
C LEU A 25 -37.96 1.81 12.78
N LEU A 26 -38.43 0.80 13.52
CA LEU A 26 -37.77 0.34 14.75
C LEU A 26 -36.45 -0.41 14.50
N VAL A 27 -36.34 -1.15 13.39
CA VAL A 27 -35.06 -1.74 12.96
C VAL A 27 -34.07 -0.66 12.50
N TYR A 28 -34.57 0.43 11.90
CA TYR A 28 -33.74 1.55 11.44
C TYR A 28 -33.22 2.49 12.54
N SER A 29 -33.92 2.63 13.68
CA SER A 29 -33.48 3.55 14.74
C SER A 29 -32.28 3.05 15.55
N VAL A 30 -31.94 1.75 15.47
CA VAL A 30 -30.85 1.15 16.26
C VAL A 30 -29.48 1.30 15.55
N ASP A 31 -29.45 1.33 14.21
CA ASP A 31 -28.18 1.36 13.46
C ASP A 31 -27.74 2.75 12.99
N MET A 32 -28.59 3.77 13.10
CA MET A 32 -28.26 5.12 12.61
C MET A 32 -27.31 5.91 13.54
N HIS A 33 -27.03 5.43 14.74
CA HIS A 33 -26.00 6.03 15.61
C HIS A 33 -24.56 5.68 15.21
N ALA A 34 -24.35 4.72 14.29
CA ALA A 34 -23.01 4.31 13.85
C ALA A 34 -22.56 4.96 12.53
N ALA A 35 -23.47 5.62 11.77
CA ALA A 35 -23.18 6.09 10.41
C ALA A 35 -22.93 7.61 10.27
N CYS A 36 -23.10 8.40 11.32
CA CYS A 36 -22.85 9.84 11.29
C CYS A 36 -21.47 10.20 11.88
N SER A 37 -20.42 9.87 11.14
CA SER A 37 -19.12 10.54 11.25
C SER A 37 -18.40 10.51 9.91
N PHE A 38 -19.09 11.01 8.87
CA PHE A 38 -18.44 11.40 7.62
C PHE A 38 -18.07 12.88 7.73
N SER A 39 -16.93 13.17 8.35
CA SER A 39 -16.31 14.49 8.28
C SER A 39 -15.89 14.73 6.84
N LEU A 40 -16.62 15.61 6.16
CA LEU A 40 -16.29 16.09 4.84
C LEU A 40 -14.87 16.66 4.81
N PHE A 41 -14.13 16.13 3.86
CA PHE A 41 -12.72 16.31 3.59
C PHE A 41 -12.45 17.75 3.13
N ASN A 42 -12.10 18.62 4.08
CA ASN A 42 -11.55 19.93 3.79
C ASN A 42 -10.01 19.80 3.71
N ARG A 43 -9.50 19.26 2.60
CA ARG A 43 -8.04 19.15 2.36
C ARG A 43 -7.57 20.46 1.75
N THR A 44 -7.17 21.39 2.61
CA THR A 44 -6.38 22.54 2.20
C THR A 44 -5.06 22.04 1.61
N HIS A 45 -4.76 22.51 0.41
CA HIS A 45 -3.45 22.41 -0.25
C HIS A 45 -2.36 22.91 0.71
N ARG A 46 -1.76 22.00 1.48
CA ARG A 46 -0.38 22.17 1.93
C ARG A 46 0.47 21.34 0.99
N ASP A 47 1.52 21.96 0.50
CA ASP A 47 2.50 21.42 -0.43
C ASP A 47 2.82 19.96 -0.13
N CYS A 48 2.13 19.06 -0.83
CA CYS A 48 2.39 17.64 -0.80
C CYS A 48 3.65 17.47 -1.65
N GLN A 49 4.82 17.67 -1.04
CA GLN A 49 6.10 17.20 -1.57
C GLN A 49 6.04 15.66 -1.61
N SER A 50 5.33 15.16 -2.60
CA SER A 50 5.04 13.74 -2.89
C SER A 50 6.23 12.99 -3.46
N ARG A 51 7.46 13.42 -3.16
CA ARG A 51 8.67 12.71 -3.57
C ARG A 51 9.17 11.88 -2.41
N LEU A 52 9.49 10.61 -2.65
CA LEU A 52 10.38 9.88 -1.74
C LEU A 52 11.63 10.77 -1.58
N PRO A 53 12.13 11.00 -0.36
CA PRO A 53 13.42 11.63 -0.19
C PRO A 53 14.40 10.78 -0.98
N VAL A 54 15.06 11.46 -1.89
CA VAL A 54 16.25 10.92 -2.51
C VAL A 54 17.31 11.07 -1.43
N PHE A 55 17.49 10.04 -0.59
CA PHE A 55 18.58 10.02 0.38
C PHE A 55 19.94 10.07 -0.33
N SER A 56 19.94 9.61 -1.58
CA SER A 56 21.09 9.64 -2.47
C SER A 56 21.17 10.90 -3.33
N GLN A 57 21.52 12.03 -2.71
CA GLN A 57 21.99 13.22 -3.45
C GLN A 57 23.44 13.05 -3.90
N SER A 58 23.71 11.98 -4.65
CA SER A 58 25.02 11.76 -5.22
C SER A 58 25.16 12.58 -6.52
N ASP A 59 26.21 13.38 -6.64
CA ASP A 59 26.58 13.97 -7.92
C ASP A 59 27.59 13.04 -8.58
N LEU A 60 27.22 12.33 -9.65
CA LEU A 60 28.12 11.40 -10.33
C LEU A 60 29.31 12.12 -10.98
N HIS A 61 29.20 13.42 -11.24
CA HIS A 61 30.23 14.22 -11.90
C HIS A 61 31.20 14.88 -10.91
N SER A 62 30.93 14.84 -9.61
CA SER A 62 31.87 15.36 -8.61
C SER A 62 33.07 14.42 -8.46
N ASP A 63 34.26 15.01 -8.29
CA ASP A 63 35.49 14.24 -8.02
C ASP A 63 35.49 13.60 -6.63
N VAL A 64 34.62 14.08 -5.72
CA VAL A 64 34.47 13.58 -4.35
C VAL A 64 33.28 12.63 -4.28
N ALA A 65 33.46 11.50 -3.57
CA ALA A 65 32.39 10.57 -3.27
C ALA A 65 31.33 11.19 -2.36
N SER A 66 30.06 10.82 -2.55
CA SER A 66 28.97 11.34 -1.72
C SER A 66 29.10 10.88 -0.26
N PRO A 67 28.55 11.65 0.70
CA PRO A 67 28.49 11.27 2.11
C PRO A 67 27.84 9.90 2.33
N GLU A 68 26.85 9.56 1.51
CA GLU A 68 26.17 8.26 1.57
C GLU A 68 27.07 7.11 1.07
N ALA A 69 27.88 7.34 0.04
CA ALA A 69 28.87 6.34 -0.39
C ALA A 69 29.88 6.05 0.72
N VAL A 70 30.32 7.09 1.46
CA VAL A 70 31.22 6.93 2.62
C VAL A 70 30.54 6.16 3.75
N GLU A 71 29.28 6.46 4.04
CA GLU A 71 28.48 5.74 5.03
C GLU A 71 28.34 4.25 4.66
N LEU A 72 28.02 3.96 3.40
CA LEU A 72 27.93 2.59 2.90
C LEU A 72 29.29 1.87 2.95
N ALA A 73 30.38 2.55 2.56
CA ALA A 73 31.73 2.00 2.68
C ALA A 73 32.11 1.69 4.14
N ARG A 74 31.62 2.48 5.10
CA ARG A 74 31.81 2.20 6.53
C ARG A 74 31.06 0.93 6.96
N HIS A 75 29.83 0.74 6.50
CA HIS A 75 29.05 -0.46 6.82
C HIS A 75 29.59 -1.73 6.16
N LEU A 76 30.16 -1.61 4.96
CA LEU A 76 30.80 -2.72 4.25
C LEU A 76 32.26 -2.95 4.67
N GLU A 77 32.74 -2.21 5.68
CA GLU A 77 34.12 -2.26 6.18
C GLU A 77 35.18 -2.02 5.08
N LEU A 78 34.83 -1.23 4.07
CA LEU A 78 35.69 -0.95 2.91
C LEU A 78 36.64 0.23 3.15
N ILE A 79 36.37 1.09 4.15
CA ILE A 79 37.21 2.26 4.47
C ILE A 79 38.71 1.91 4.63
N PRO A 80 39.12 0.93 5.45
CA PRO A 80 40.53 0.59 5.59
C PRO A 80 41.14 0.05 4.28
N LEU A 81 40.34 -0.68 3.49
CA LEU A 81 40.77 -1.20 2.19
C LEU A 81 41.00 -0.07 1.19
N PHE A 82 40.10 0.92 1.16
CA PHE A 82 40.27 2.10 0.32
C PHE A 82 41.48 2.93 0.72
N GLN A 83 41.68 3.19 2.02
CA GLN A 83 42.88 3.90 2.51
C GLN A 83 44.16 3.18 2.07
N ARG A 84 44.21 1.85 2.23
CA ARG A 84 45.35 1.05 1.77
C ARG A 84 45.52 1.08 0.25
N LEU A 85 44.43 1.04 -0.51
CA LEU A 85 44.45 1.14 -1.97
C LEU A 85 45.03 2.49 -2.43
N GLU A 86 44.67 3.60 -1.77
CA GLU A 86 45.20 4.93 -2.10
C GLU A 86 46.71 5.02 -1.78
N GLU A 87 47.15 4.53 -0.62
CA GLU A 87 48.57 4.46 -0.26
C GLU A 87 49.41 3.66 -1.28
N LEU A 88 48.86 2.53 -1.76
CA LEU A 88 49.53 1.68 -2.75
C LEU A 88 49.51 2.31 -4.14
N ARG A 89 48.42 3.00 -4.51
CA ARG A 89 48.31 3.73 -5.78
C ARG A 89 49.44 4.76 -5.91
N ASP A 90 49.68 5.54 -4.86
CA ASP A 90 50.75 6.56 -4.85
C ASP A 90 52.15 5.94 -4.96
N LYS A 91 52.35 4.75 -4.38
CA LYS A 91 53.62 4.00 -4.43
C LYS A 91 53.85 3.27 -5.76
N VAL A 92 52.78 2.90 -6.48
CA VAL A 92 52.83 2.15 -7.75
C VAL A 92 52.90 3.08 -8.98
N GLN A 93 52.45 4.34 -8.87
CA GLN A 93 52.44 5.34 -9.96
C GLN A 93 53.63 6.33 -10.08
N PRO A 94 54.83 6.17 -9.47
CA PRO A 94 55.85 7.21 -9.63
C PRO A 94 56.29 7.35 -11.11
N PRO A 95 56.20 8.57 -11.70
CA PRO A 95 56.54 8.80 -13.09
C PRO A 95 58.05 8.62 -13.30
N GLY A 96 58.43 7.63 -14.12
CA GLY A 96 59.79 7.51 -14.64
C GLY A 96 60.72 6.48 -13.96
N ARG A 97 60.27 5.71 -12.97
CA ARG A 97 61.04 4.56 -12.46
C ARG A 97 60.24 3.27 -12.62
N GLN A 98 60.75 2.36 -13.43
CA GLN A 98 60.38 0.94 -13.41
C GLN A 98 60.75 0.39 -12.03
N SER A 99 59.91 0.63 -11.02
CA SER A 99 60.05 0.01 -9.72
C SER A 99 59.79 -1.48 -9.89
N SER A 100 60.80 -2.29 -9.59
CA SER A 100 60.84 -3.75 -9.58
C SER A 100 60.00 -4.38 -8.46
N ASN A 101 59.15 -3.61 -7.78
CA ASN A 101 58.32 -4.10 -6.69
C ASN A 101 57.07 -4.80 -7.25
N THR A 102 57.27 -5.99 -7.81
CA THR A 102 56.20 -6.91 -8.21
C THR A 102 55.23 -7.15 -7.05
N GLU A 103 55.76 -7.27 -5.83
CA GLU A 103 54.99 -7.47 -4.59
C GLU A 103 53.97 -6.34 -4.34
N LEU A 104 54.34 -5.06 -4.53
CA LEU A 104 53.41 -3.94 -4.33
C LEU A 104 52.30 -3.91 -5.39
N ARG A 105 52.59 -4.41 -6.60
CA ARG A 105 51.60 -4.51 -7.68
C ARG A 105 50.63 -5.66 -7.44
N GLU A 106 51.13 -6.76 -6.90
CA GLU A 106 50.31 -7.90 -6.47
C GLU A 106 49.38 -7.46 -5.32
N GLU A 107 49.91 -6.84 -4.26
CA GLU A 107 49.10 -6.35 -3.14
C GLU A 107 48.02 -5.34 -3.60
N PHE A 108 48.37 -4.42 -4.51
CA PHE A 108 47.41 -3.48 -5.09
C PHE A 108 46.29 -4.20 -5.85
N ARG A 109 46.63 -5.25 -6.60
CA ARG A 109 45.66 -6.05 -7.35
C ARG A 109 44.74 -6.82 -6.42
N ASP A 110 45.29 -7.46 -5.39
CA ASP A 110 44.54 -8.28 -4.44
C ASP A 110 43.50 -7.43 -3.68
N ILE A 111 43.90 -6.25 -3.19
CA ILE A 111 42.97 -5.34 -2.49
C ILE A 111 41.90 -4.81 -3.45
N LYS A 112 42.27 -4.50 -4.69
CA LYS A 112 41.31 -4.07 -5.70
C LYS A 112 40.27 -5.17 -6.01
N GLU A 113 40.72 -6.42 -6.10
CA GLU A 113 39.86 -7.59 -6.29
C GLU A 113 38.93 -7.78 -5.08
N GLU A 114 39.46 -7.71 -3.85
CA GLU A 114 38.66 -7.82 -2.62
C GLU A 114 37.56 -6.75 -2.51
N ILE A 115 37.89 -5.49 -2.76
CA ILE A 115 36.90 -4.39 -2.73
C ILE A 115 35.83 -4.62 -3.81
N THR A 116 36.25 -5.02 -5.02
CA THR A 116 35.33 -5.28 -6.13
C THR A 116 34.39 -6.43 -5.81
N GLU A 117 34.91 -7.53 -5.23
CA GLU A 117 34.13 -8.68 -4.81
C GLU A 117 33.06 -8.28 -3.79
N LYS A 118 33.43 -7.56 -2.73
CA LYS A 118 32.48 -7.09 -1.71
C LYS A 118 31.38 -6.19 -2.29
N ILE A 119 31.73 -5.28 -3.20
CA ILE A 119 30.75 -4.40 -3.87
C ILE A 119 29.81 -5.21 -4.76
N VAL A 120 30.33 -6.15 -5.56
CA VAL A 120 29.53 -7.00 -6.45
C VAL A 120 28.63 -7.93 -5.64
N GLN A 121 29.12 -8.52 -4.56
CA GLN A 121 28.33 -9.34 -3.65
C GLN A 121 27.16 -8.53 -3.07
N THR A 122 27.43 -7.34 -2.53
CA THR A 122 26.38 -6.47 -1.98
C THR A 122 25.33 -6.11 -3.03
N ARG A 123 25.75 -5.87 -4.28
CA ARG A 123 24.82 -5.62 -5.39
C ARG A 123 23.94 -6.84 -5.69
N LEU A 124 24.51 -8.04 -5.72
CA LEU A 124 23.74 -9.27 -5.94
C LEU A 124 22.75 -9.52 -4.80
N GLU A 125 23.10 -9.18 -3.56
CA GLU A 125 22.19 -9.22 -2.41
C GLU A 125 21.02 -8.23 -2.59
N VAL A 126 21.28 -7.02 -3.09
CA VAL A 126 20.23 -6.05 -3.45
C VAL A 126 19.33 -6.59 -4.56
N ASP A 127 19.92 -7.13 -5.63
CA ASP A 127 19.17 -7.67 -6.77
C ASP A 127 18.29 -8.87 -6.36
N PHE A 128 18.78 -9.72 -5.45
CA PHE A 128 18.00 -10.82 -4.85
C PHE A 128 16.77 -10.30 -4.11
N VAL A 129 16.94 -9.30 -3.24
CA VAL A 129 15.82 -8.69 -2.50
C VAL A 129 14.81 -8.02 -3.43
N GLN A 130 15.27 -7.36 -4.49
CA GLN A 130 14.40 -6.77 -5.50
C GLN A 130 13.58 -7.83 -6.25
N ALA A 131 14.19 -8.98 -6.56
CA ALA A 131 13.50 -10.08 -7.20
C ALA A 131 12.39 -10.66 -6.30
N GLU A 132 12.67 -10.89 -5.01
CA GLU A 132 11.68 -11.37 -4.05
C GLU A 132 10.54 -10.34 -3.85
N LEU A 133 10.87 -9.05 -3.74
CA LEU A 133 9.87 -7.98 -3.69
C LEU A 133 9.02 -7.95 -4.96
N ALA A 134 9.61 -8.14 -6.15
CA ALA A 134 8.86 -8.16 -7.40
C ALA A 134 7.85 -9.33 -7.46
N VAL A 135 8.27 -10.52 -7.01
CA VAL A 135 7.37 -11.68 -6.89
C VAL A 135 6.24 -11.38 -5.90
N GLU A 136 6.55 -10.79 -4.76
CA GLU A 136 5.56 -10.45 -3.75
C GLU A 136 4.58 -9.37 -4.24
N LEU A 137 5.06 -8.33 -4.93
CA LEU A 137 4.23 -7.30 -5.54
C LEU A 137 3.31 -7.88 -6.62
N ALA A 138 3.81 -8.80 -7.45
CA ALA A 138 3.00 -9.48 -8.46
C ALA A 138 1.88 -10.31 -7.80
N ALA A 139 2.20 -11.04 -6.72
CA ALA A 139 1.21 -11.80 -5.95
C ALA A 139 0.13 -10.88 -5.33
N HIS A 140 0.52 -9.75 -4.74
CA HIS A 140 -0.44 -8.79 -4.17
C HIS A 140 -1.30 -8.11 -5.24
N ASN A 141 -0.74 -7.78 -6.41
CA ASN A 141 -1.50 -7.24 -7.54
C ASN A 141 -2.55 -8.22 -8.05
N GLU A 142 -2.20 -9.51 -8.16
CA GLU A 142 -3.16 -10.52 -8.61
C GLU A 142 -4.32 -10.69 -7.61
N LEU A 143 -4.03 -10.64 -6.32
CA LEU A 143 -5.06 -10.65 -5.27
C LEU A 143 -5.94 -9.40 -5.36
N LEU A 144 -5.33 -8.23 -5.52
CA LEU A 144 -6.07 -6.98 -5.66
C LEU A 144 -7.00 -7.01 -6.87
N ASN A 145 -6.52 -7.51 -8.01
CA ASN A 145 -7.31 -7.67 -9.23
C ASN A 145 -8.46 -8.66 -9.02
N THR A 146 -8.19 -9.79 -8.39
CA THR A 146 -9.21 -10.81 -8.10
C THR A 146 -10.31 -10.24 -7.20
N TYR A 147 -9.95 -9.55 -6.13
CA TYR A 147 -10.90 -8.98 -5.17
C TYR A 147 -11.66 -7.78 -5.75
N SER A 148 -11.00 -6.97 -6.57
CA SER A 148 -11.65 -5.86 -7.26
C SER A 148 -12.67 -6.36 -8.29
N ARG A 149 -12.32 -7.39 -9.07
CA ARG A 149 -13.27 -8.04 -9.99
C ARG A 149 -14.46 -8.65 -9.24
N ALA A 150 -14.21 -9.37 -8.16
CA ALA A 150 -15.28 -9.94 -7.35
C ALA A 150 -16.21 -8.86 -6.78
N ARG A 151 -15.67 -7.73 -6.31
CA ARG A 151 -16.46 -6.58 -5.88
C ARG A 151 -17.28 -5.99 -7.03
N ASP A 152 -16.65 -5.74 -8.18
CA ASP A 152 -17.28 -5.08 -9.32
C ASP A 152 -18.39 -5.96 -9.92
N ASP A 153 -18.19 -7.29 -9.99
CA ASP A 153 -19.22 -8.26 -10.39
C ASP A 153 -20.40 -8.26 -9.43
N ALA A 154 -20.13 -8.15 -8.13
CA ALA A 154 -21.15 -8.12 -7.10
C ALA A 154 -22.00 -6.82 -7.21
N VAL A 155 -21.34 -5.66 -7.30
CA VAL A 155 -21.98 -4.35 -7.56
C VAL A 155 -22.78 -4.37 -8.86
N ASN A 156 -22.24 -4.95 -9.94
CA ASN A 156 -22.94 -5.06 -11.21
C ASN A 156 -24.21 -5.92 -11.09
N ARG A 157 -24.14 -7.07 -10.40
CA ARG A 157 -25.33 -7.91 -10.15
C ARG A 157 -26.39 -7.13 -9.37
N THR A 158 -26.01 -6.40 -8.33
CA THR A 158 -26.94 -5.59 -7.53
C THR A 158 -27.57 -4.48 -8.38
N ASN A 159 -26.80 -3.81 -9.23
CA ASN A 159 -27.32 -2.81 -10.16
C ASN A 159 -28.30 -3.41 -11.19
N ILE A 160 -28.01 -4.59 -11.74
CA ILE A 160 -28.91 -5.30 -12.67
C ILE A 160 -30.23 -5.65 -11.95
N TRP A 161 -30.17 -6.13 -10.71
CA TRP A 161 -31.36 -6.41 -9.91
C TRP A 161 -32.16 -5.15 -9.58
N ALA A 162 -31.48 -4.06 -9.20
CA ALA A 162 -32.11 -2.77 -8.98
C ALA A 162 -32.81 -2.25 -10.24
N PHE A 163 -32.17 -2.35 -11.41
CA PHE A 163 -32.77 -1.95 -12.68
C PHE A 163 -33.99 -2.81 -13.05
N ARG A 164 -33.89 -4.15 -12.95
CA ARG A 164 -35.00 -5.06 -13.25
C ARG A 164 -36.20 -4.82 -12.32
N THR A 165 -35.94 -4.67 -11.03
CA THR A 165 -37.01 -4.43 -10.04
C THR A 165 -37.64 -3.07 -10.25
N ASN A 166 -36.84 -2.01 -10.43
CA ASN A 166 -37.35 -0.67 -10.70
C ASN A 166 -38.18 -0.62 -12.00
N GLY A 167 -37.69 -1.23 -13.08
CA GLY A 167 -38.40 -1.31 -14.35
C GLY A 167 -39.71 -2.11 -14.27
N ALA A 168 -39.71 -3.25 -13.57
CA ALA A 168 -40.92 -4.04 -13.36
C ALA A 168 -41.95 -3.29 -12.51
N LEU A 169 -41.50 -2.56 -11.47
CA LEU A 169 -42.39 -1.83 -10.58
C LEU A 169 -43.01 -0.62 -11.28
N TRP A 170 -42.24 0.08 -12.13
CA TRP A 170 -42.76 1.11 -13.02
C TRP A 170 -43.78 0.57 -14.03
N ALA A 171 -43.50 -0.57 -14.66
CA ALA A 171 -44.45 -1.19 -15.59
C ALA A 171 -45.77 -1.58 -14.90
N VAL A 172 -45.71 -2.06 -13.65
CA VAL A 172 -46.91 -2.36 -12.86
C VAL A 172 -47.62 -1.07 -12.45
N ALA A 173 -46.90 -0.02 -12.06
CA ALA A 173 -47.46 1.27 -11.71
C ALA A 173 -48.18 1.91 -12.91
N GLU A 174 -47.54 1.97 -14.08
CA GLU A 174 -48.12 2.48 -15.32
C GLU A 174 -49.29 1.62 -15.80
N GLY A 175 -49.16 0.29 -15.73
CA GLY A 175 -50.25 -0.63 -16.08
C GLY A 175 -51.50 -0.47 -15.21
N LEU A 176 -51.32 -0.07 -13.94
CA LEU A 176 -52.41 0.27 -13.02
C LEU A 176 -52.92 1.70 -13.20
N ASP A 177 -52.13 2.59 -13.82
CA ASP A 177 -52.48 3.99 -14.08
C ASP A 177 -53.23 4.18 -15.42
N ILE A 178 -53.21 3.21 -16.34
CA ILE A 178 -54.02 3.24 -17.57
C ILE A 178 -55.52 3.22 -17.20
N PRO A 179 -56.26 4.34 -17.37
CA PRO A 179 -57.63 4.42 -16.91
C PRO A 179 -58.53 3.59 -17.82
N THR A 180 -59.14 2.53 -17.29
CA THR A 180 -60.17 1.79 -18.03
C THR A 180 -61.43 2.67 -18.11
N TYR A 181 -61.74 3.21 -19.30
CA TYR A 181 -62.86 4.13 -19.58
C TYR A 181 -64.23 3.71 -19.01
N LYS A 182 -64.42 2.42 -18.73
CA LYS A 182 -65.69 1.87 -18.19
C LYS A 182 -65.78 1.81 -16.67
N LYS A 183 -64.69 1.91 -15.90
CA LYS A 183 -64.74 1.82 -14.42
C LYS A 183 -63.64 2.66 -13.71
N PRO A 184 -63.80 3.98 -13.56
CA PRO A 184 -62.83 4.87 -12.90
C PRO A 184 -62.60 4.59 -11.40
N ARG A 185 -63.42 3.74 -10.77
CA ARG A 185 -63.24 3.29 -9.37
C ARG A 185 -62.12 2.25 -9.19
N TYR A 186 -61.53 1.75 -10.28
CA TYR A 186 -60.39 0.82 -10.25
C TYR A 186 -59.04 1.50 -10.44
N SER A 187 -58.97 2.84 -10.57
CA SER A 187 -57.73 3.57 -10.31
C SER A 187 -57.47 3.56 -8.79
N ILE A 188 -57.11 2.38 -8.29
CA ILE A 188 -56.65 2.13 -6.92
C ILE A 188 -55.32 2.89 -6.76
N PRO A 189 -55.06 3.51 -5.60
CA PRO A 189 -54.26 4.72 -5.50
C PRO A 189 -52.81 4.48 -5.94
N SER A 190 -52.45 5.08 -7.08
CA SER A 190 -51.07 5.17 -7.58
C SER A 190 -50.11 5.69 -6.51
N GLY A 191 -50.59 6.51 -5.56
CA GLY A 191 -49.80 7.01 -4.43
C GLY A 191 -49.27 5.93 -3.46
N SER A 192 -49.97 4.81 -3.26
CA SER A 192 -49.48 3.73 -2.38
C SER A 192 -48.38 2.90 -3.06
N ILE A 193 -48.52 2.68 -4.36
CA ILE A 193 -47.53 1.96 -5.18
C ILE A 193 -46.30 2.84 -5.40
N GLY A 194 -46.47 4.16 -5.53
CA GLY A 194 -45.38 5.13 -5.60
C GLY A 194 -44.50 5.17 -4.34
N ILE A 195 -45.07 4.98 -3.14
CA ILE A 195 -44.28 4.89 -1.90
C ILE A 195 -43.46 3.58 -1.86
N ILE A 196 -44.06 2.45 -2.25
CA ILE A 196 -43.35 1.17 -2.35
C ILE A 196 -42.23 1.27 -3.41
N ALA A 197 -42.47 2.03 -4.48
CA ALA A 197 -41.49 2.29 -5.53
C ALA A 197 -40.28 3.10 -5.09
N GLY A 198 -40.39 3.94 -4.04
CA GLY A 198 -39.24 4.66 -3.48
C GLY A 198 -38.41 3.83 -2.50
N ILE A 199 -39.03 2.89 -1.77
CA ILE A 199 -38.36 2.08 -0.75
C ILE A 199 -37.42 1.05 -1.37
N VAL A 200 -37.86 0.37 -2.43
CA VAL A 200 -37.10 -0.71 -3.07
C VAL A 200 -35.73 -0.24 -3.61
N PRO A 201 -35.63 0.85 -4.39
CA PRO A 201 -34.33 1.38 -4.84
C PRO A 201 -33.42 1.80 -3.68
N SER A 202 -33.98 2.28 -2.57
CA SER A 202 -33.20 2.72 -1.40
C SER A 202 -32.49 1.54 -0.71
N VAL A 203 -33.18 0.40 -0.58
CA VAL A 203 -32.59 -0.84 -0.05
C VAL A 203 -31.48 -1.33 -0.97
N PHE A 204 -31.72 -1.39 -2.28
CA PHE A 204 -30.69 -1.81 -3.23
C PHE A 204 -29.49 -0.85 -3.26
N SER A 205 -29.72 0.46 -3.08
CA SER A 205 -28.64 1.45 -3.00
C SER A 205 -27.81 1.24 -1.74
N ALA A 206 -28.44 0.97 -0.60
CA ALA A 206 -27.72 0.65 0.64
C ALA A 206 -26.92 -0.67 0.53
N PHE A 207 -27.50 -1.70 -0.10
CA PHE A 207 -26.78 -2.94 -0.40
C PHE A 207 -25.61 -2.71 -1.36
N ALA A 208 -25.80 -1.94 -2.42
CA ALA A 208 -24.74 -1.58 -3.37
C ALA A 208 -23.61 -0.80 -2.68
N VAL A 209 -23.93 0.12 -1.76
CA VAL A 209 -22.93 0.84 -0.96
C VAL A 209 -22.14 -0.13 -0.08
N ARG A 210 -22.81 -1.04 0.63
CA ARG A 210 -22.14 -2.07 1.46
C ARG A 210 -21.26 -2.99 0.62
N GLU A 211 -21.72 -3.39 -0.55
CA GLU A 211 -20.99 -4.24 -1.48
C GLU A 211 -19.78 -3.52 -2.11
N SER A 212 -19.93 -2.22 -2.38
CA SER A 212 -18.85 -1.35 -2.87
C SER A 212 -17.72 -1.14 -1.85
N SER A 213 -18.01 -1.26 -0.54
CA SER A 213 -16.98 -1.21 0.50
C SER A 213 -16.07 -2.45 0.53
N GLY A 214 -16.41 -3.49 -0.24
CA GLY A 214 -15.65 -4.72 -0.38
C GLY A 214 -15.94 -5.73 0.73
N PHE A 215 -15.75 -7.01 0.41
CA PHE A 215 -15.86 -8.10 1.38
C PHE A 215 -14.50 -8.40 2.01
N GLY A 216 -14.52 -8.90 3.25
CA GLY A 216 -13.34 -9.51 3.87
C GLY A 216 -13.16 -10.92 3.31
N TYR A 217 -12.00 -11.22 2.75
CA TYR A 217 -11.68 -12.54 2.21
C TYR A 217 -10.90 -13.34 3.24
N GLU A 218 -11.37 -14.54 3.56
CA GLU A 218 -10.65 -15.43 4.46
C GLU A 218 -9.34 -15.91 3.82
N ARG A 219 -8.26 -15.86 4.58
CA ARG A 219 -6.94 -16.31 4.12
C ARG A 219 -6.10 -16.78 5.29
N GLU A 220 -5.27 -17.78 5.03
CA GLU A 220 -4.20 -18.17 5.95
C GLU A 220 -3.16 -17.05 6.10
N PRO A 221 -2.51 -16.94 7.27
CA PRO A 221 -1.41 -16.00 7.49
C PRO A 221 -0.35 -16.16 6.40
N TYR A 222 -0.02 -15.04 5.76
CA TYR A 222 0.98 -14.98 4.71
C TYR A 222 1.94 -13.83 5.04
N PRO A 223 3.01 -14.11 5.79
CA PRO A 223 3.94 -13.07 6.21
C PRO A 223 4.74 -12.54 5.02
N ASN A 224 4.92 -11.21 4.97
CA ASN A 224 5.60 -10.51 3.88
C ASN A 224 6.99 -10.00 4.27
N MET A 225 7.70 -9.39 3.32
CA MET A 225 9.03 -8.81 3.57
C MET A 225 9.03 -7.63 4.55
N LEU A 226 7.86 -7.01 4.83
CA LEU A 226 7.74 -5.95 5.84
C LEU A 226 7.96 -6.48 7.26
N THR A 227 7.86 -7.79 7.48
CA THR A 227 8.08 -8.43 8.80
C THR A 227 9.40 -8.02 9.44
N GLN A 228 10.47 -7.96 8.65
CA GLN A 228 11.80 -7.61 9.15
C GLN A 228 11.94 -6.15 9.54
N LEU A 229 11.15 -5.26 8.94
CA LEU A 229 11.16 -3.84 9.30
C LEU A 229 10.59 -3.59 10.71
N PHE A 230 9.79 -4.53 11.22
CA PHE A 230 9.10 -4.42 12.50
C PHE A 230 9.57 -5.47 13.53
N ASP A 231 10.77 -6.04 13.34
CA ASP A 231 11.38 -7.02 14.25
C ASP A 231 10.56 -8.31 14.47
N TYR A 232 9.79 -8.74 13.48
CA TYR A 232 9.10 -10.04 13.49
C TYR A 232 10.05 -11.19 13.12
N PRO A 233 9.71 -12.45 13.49
CA PRO A 233 10.53 -13.61 13.14
C PRO A 233 10.75 -13.73 11.63
N ARG A 234 11.99 -14.01 11.25
CA ARG A 234 12.40 -14.15 9.84
C ARG A 234 11.97 -15.50 9.31
N LEU A 235 11.37 -15.51 8.12
CA LEU A 235 11.12 -16.73 7.36
C LEU A 235 12.14 -16.81 6.24
N THR A 236 12.51 -18.03 5.84
CA THR A 236 13.50 -18.24 4.77
C THR A 236 13.14 -17.51 3.47
N ARG A 237 11.84 -17.34 3.19
CA ARG A 237 11.33 -16.66 2.01
C ARG A 237 11.33 -15.13 2.13
N THR A 238 11.18 -14.61 3.34
CA THR A 238 11.09 -13.16 3.56
C THR A 238 12.42 -12.55 3.97
N ASP A 239 13.49 -13.35 4.12
CA ASP A 239 14.78 -12.97 4.69
C ASP A 239 15.53 -11.94 3.82
N ILE A 240 16.03 -10.88 4.46
CA ILE A 240 16.72 -9.76 3.82
C ILE A 240 18.18 -9.92 4.23
N PRO A 241 19.12 -9.95 3.26
CA PRO A 241 20.54 -10.04 3.55
C PRO A 241 21.01 -8.97 4.54
N ALA A 242 21.99 -9.33 5.37
CA ALA A 242 22.46 -8.48 6.45
C ALA A 242 23.00 -7.14 5.95
N SER A 243 23.62 -7.07 4.77
CA SER A 243 24.13 -5.83 4.19
C SER A 243 23.01 -4.82 3.93
N VAL A 244 21.92 -5.27 3.31
CA VAL A 244 20.73 -4.47 2.98
C VAL A 244 19.99 -4.07 4.26
N LEU A 245 19.82 -5.01 5.19
CA LEU A 245 19.16 -4.74 6.46
C LEU A 245 19.94 -3.71 7.29
N THR A 246 21.27 -3.83 7.34
CA THR A 246 22.14 -2.87 8.00
C THR A 246 22.02 -1.49 7.36
N TYR A 247 21.97 -1.40 6.03
CA TYR A 247 21.73 -0.14 5.33
C TYR A 247 20.36 0.48 5.67
N LEU A 248 19.29 -0.32 5.75
CA LEU A 248 17.95 0.16 6.12
C LEU A 248 17.90 0.70 7.54
N HIS A 249 18.59 0.07 8.49
CA HIS A 249 18.67 0.51 9.88
C HIS A 249 19.75 1.58 10.14
N ALA A 250 20.59 1.86 9.15
CA ALA A 250 21.57 2.92 9.27
C ALA A 250 20.95 4.32 9.15
N LYS A 251 21.62 5.28 9.78
CA LYS A 251 21.24 6.70 9.75
C LYS A 251 21.77 7.33 8.47
N PRO A 252 20.90 7.86 7.60
CA PRO A 252 21.36 8.48 6.37
C PRO A 252 22.19 9.73 6.69
N ALA A 253 23.25 9.95 5.93
CA ALA A 253 24.18 11.07 6.12
C ALA A 253 23.52 12.47 6.18
N TYR A 254 22.32 12.63 5.60
CA TYR A 254 21.58 13.89 5.54
C TYR A 254 20.42 13.98 6.54
N ALA A 255 20.18 12.96 7.38
CA ALA A 255 19.08 13.03 8.34
C ALA A 255 19.38 14.01 9.48
N GLU A 256 18.58 15.07 9.57
CA GLU A 256 18.62 16.03 10.68
C GLU A 256 18.19 15.41 12.01
N HIS A 257 17.31 14.40 11.99
CA HIS A 257 16.66 13.85 13.18
C HIS A 257 17.27 12.55 13.70
N GLY A 258 18.37 12.09 13.10
CA GLY A 258 19.09 10.89 13.55
C GLY A 258 18.30 9.57 13.47
N GLU A 259 17.18 9.57 12.75
CA GLU A 259 16.34 8.40 12.49
C GLU A 259 16.99 7.48 11.46
N SER A 260 16.71 6.16 11.53
CA SER A 260 17.12 5.23 10.47
C SER A 260 16.28 5.41 9.20
N ARG A 261 16.77 4.94 8.05
CA ARG A 261 15.99 4.97 6.79
C ARG A 261 14.68 4.19 6.93
N ALA A 262 14.73 3.07 7.63
CA ALA A 262 13.58 2.26 8.02
C ALA A 262 12.58 3.04 8.89
N ASP A 263 13.04 3.68 9.96
CA ASP A 263 12.20 4.49 10.84
C ASP A 263 11.54 5.64 10.11
N TRP A 264 12.31 6.34 9.27
CA TRP A 264 11.82 7.43 8.46
C TRP A 264 10.69 6.95 7.52
N LEU A 265 10.84 5.79 6.90
CA LEU A 265 9.83 5.20 6.02
C LEU A 265 8.53 4.88 6.79
N VAL A 266 8.67 4.30 7.98
CA VAL A 266 7.52 4.00 8.87
C VAL A 266 6.83 5.28 9.34
N ASN A 267 7.61 6.29 9.74
CA ASN A 267 7.07 7.59 10.17
C ASN A 267 6.30 8.25 9.02
N ARG A 268 6.84 8.21 7.80
CA ARG A 268 6.15 8.72 6.62
C ARG A 268 4.82 8.02 6.38
N TRP A 269 4.76 6.70 6.51
CA TRP A 269 3.51 5.96 6.33
C TRP A 269 2.42 6.44 7.31
N VAL A 270 2.80 6.75 8.54
CA VAL A 270 1.92 7.31 9.56
C VAL A 270 1.52 8.75 9.22
N ASP A 271 2.48 9.57 8.78
CA ASP A 271 2.27 10.99 8.49
C ASP A 271 1.44 11.23 7.23
N ASP A 272 1.64 10.41 6.19
CA ASP A 272 0.93 10.52 4.92
C ASP A 272 -0.57 10.33 5.10
N LYS A 273 -1.02 9.62 6.15
CA LYS A 273 -2.43 9.28 6.48
C LYS A 273 -3.23 8.71 5.31
N ASN A 274 -2.55 8.32 4.24
CA ASN A 274 -3.12 7.74 3.03
C ASN A 274 -3.27 6.21 3.18
N LEU A 275 -2.63 5.64 4.20
CA LEU A 275 -2.67 4.22 4.51
C LEU A 275 -3.73 3.99 5.58
N SER A 276 -4.93 3.67 5.13
CA SER A 276 -6.11 3.53 5.99
C SER A 276 -5.93 2.54 7.15
N VAL A 277 -5.13 1.48 6.96
CA VAL A 277 -4.93 0.42 7.96
C VAL A 277 -3.80 0.74 8.92
N PHE A 278 -2.85 1.59 8.54
CA PHE A 278 -1.65 1.87 9.32
C PHE A 278 -1.53 3.36 9.63
N ASN A 279 -2.04 3.74 10.80
CA ASN A 279 -2.07 5.13 11.26
C ASN A 279 -1.35 5.33 12.60
N ASP A 280 -0.93 4.25 13.26
CA ASP A 280 -0.19 4.33 14.51
C ASP A 280 1.00 3.36 14.52
N ARG A 281 2.20 3.94 14.66
CA ARG A 281 3.46 3.21 14.78
C ARG A 281 3.50 2.26 15.97
N LYS A 282 2.73 2.50 17.04
CA LYS A 282 2.71 1.65 18.25
C LYS A 282 1.69 0.52 18.17
N SER A 283 0.76 0.58 17.22
CA SER A 283 -0.31 -0.40 17.12
C SER A 283 0.19 -1.75 16.60
N ARG A 284 0.25 -2.73 17.50
CA ARG A 284 0.65 -4.10 17.16
C ARG A 284 -0.34 -4.77 16.21
N SER A 285 -1.64 -4.55 16.39
CA SER A 285 -2.66 -5.14 15.52
C SER A 285 -2.56 -4.61 14.08
N GLN A 286 -2.23 -3.33 13.90
CA GLN A 286 -2.00 -2.76 12.58
C GLN A 286 -0.74 -3.33 11.95
N LYS A 287 0.35 -3.47 12.73
CA LYS A 287 1.59 -4.13 12.28
C LYS A 287 1.35 -5.59 11.88
N ASP A 288 0.65 -6.37 12.69
CA ASP A 288 0.31 -7.75 12.41
C ASP A 288 -0.55 -7.84 11.12
N ALA A 289 -1.49 -6.89 10.95
CA ALA A 289 -2.34 -6.80 9.78
C ALA A 289 -1.58 -6.39 8.52
N ILE A 290 -0.59 -5.49 8.56
CA ILE A 290 0.19 -5.13 7.36
C ILE A 290 1.28 -6.16 7.05
N THR A 291 1.83 -6.83 8.07
CA THR A 291 2.87 -7.85 7.87
C THR A 291 2.32 -9.22 7.49
N GLY A 292 1.04 -9.50 7.76
CA GLY A 292 0.41 -10.79 7.45
C GLY A 292 0.75 -11.90 8.45
N MET A 293 1.30 -11.54 9.61
CA MET A 293 1.65 -12.47 10.69
C MET A 293 0.42 -13.12 11.34
N VAL A 294 -0.62 -12.33 11.56
CA VAL A 294 -1.89 -12.80 12.12
C VAL A 294 -2.99 -12.26 11.24
N GLN A 295 -3.55 -13.11 10.39
CA GLN A 295 -4.62 -12.68 9.51
C GLN A 295 -5.66 -13.78 9.31
N SER A 296 -6.92 -13.44 9.60
CA SER A 296 -8.09 -14.24 9.24
C SER A 296 -8.85 -13.64 8.07
N HIS A 297 -8.86 -12.31 7.91
CA HIS A 297 -9.57 -11.62 6.83
C HIS A 297 -8.69 -10.58 6.13
N LEU A 298 -8.79 -10.53 4.81
CA LEU A 298 -8.06 -9.61 3.94
C LEU A 298 -9.07 -8.71 3.22
N THR A 299 -8.92 -7.40 3.36
CA THR A 299 -9.74 -6.41 2.65
C THR A 299 -8.97 -5.85 1.45
N ILE A 300 -9.69 -5.38 0.43
CA ILE A 300 -9.09 -4.72 -0.76
C ILE A 300 -8.14 -3.60 -0.34
N GLN A 301 -8.57 -2.80 0.64
CA GLN A 301 -7.80 -1.68 1.15
C GLN A 301 -6.51 -2.14 1.84
N LEU A 302 -6.54 -3.20 2.64
CA LEU A 302 -5.34 -3.75 3.26
C LEU A 302 -4.34 -4.27 2.21
N VAL A 303 -4.82 -4.93 1.16
CA VAL A 303 -3.94 -5.36 0.04
C VAL A 303 -3.30 -4.16 -0.65
N SER A 304 -4.09 -3.12 -0.91
CA SER A 304 -3.62 -1.88 -1.53
C SER A 304 -2.58 -1.15 -0.67
N ASP A 305 -2.81 -1.06 0.64
CA ASP A 305 -1.90 -0.42 1.59
C ASP A 305 -0.57 -1.22 1.64
N ARG A 306 -0.63 -2.55 1.73
CA ARG A 306 0.57 -3.43 1.68
C ARG A 306 1.35 -3.27 0.38
N LEU A 307 0.66 -3.26 -0.77
CA LEU A 307 1.29 -3.08 -2.07
C LEU A 307 2.06 -1.77 -2.12
N THR A 308 1.45 -0.68 -1.63
CA THR A 308 2.07 0.65 -1.57
C THR A 308 3.31 0.63 -0.67
N MET A 309 3.21 0.04 0.53
CA MET A 309 4.34 -0.08 1.46
C MET A 309 5.51 -0.87 0.86
N LEU A 310 5.23 -2.02 0.24
CA LEU A 310 6.24 -2.86 -0.42
C LEU A 310 6.91 -2.16 -1.61
N GLN A 311 6.15 -1.40 -2.41
CA GLN A 311 6.70 -0.59 -3.49
C GLN A 311 7.64 0.49 -2.96
N GLN A 312 7.27 1.16 -1.86
CA GLN A 312 8.12 2.17 -1.25
C GLN A 312 9.38 1.56 -0.62
N LEU A 313 9.28 0.37 -0.02
CA LEU A 313 10.44 -0.39 0.45
C LEU A 313 11.36 -0.79 -0.70
N SER A 314 10.83 -1.30 -1.82
CA SER A 314 11.60 -1.60 -3.03
C SER A 314 12.33 -0.35 -3.56
N ALA A 315 11.65 0.79 -3.62
CA ALA A 315 12.25 2.05 -4.02
C ALA A 315 13.38 2.49 -3.07
N MET A 316 13.22 2.29 -1.75
CA MET A 316 14.26 2.57 -0.75
C MET A 316 15.51 1.72 -0.96
N ILE A 317 15.33 0.41 -1.14
CA ILE A 317 16.44 -0.53 -1.33
C ILE A 317 17.17 -0.25 -2.64
N ASN A 318 16.46 0.14 -3.70
CA ASN A 318 17.06 0.54 -4.96
C ASN A 318 17.99 1.76 -4.85
N GLN A 319 17.85 2.58 -3.80
CA GLN A 319 18.73 3.73 -3.58
C GLN A 319 20.18 3.30 -3.30
N ILE A 320 20.42 2.08 -2.78
CA ILE A 320 21.76 1.51 -2.49
C ILE A 320 22.63 1.43 -3.76
N ASN A 321 22.02 1.21 -4.93
CA ASN A 321 22.77 1.02 -6.18
C ASN A 321 23.63 2.23 -6.56
N ARG A 322 23.20 3.42 -6.15
CA ARG A 322 23.88 4.68 -6.48
C ARG A 322 25.19 4.86 -5.71
N PRO A 323 25.24 4.79 -4.36
CA PRO A 323 26.50 4.80 -3.62
C PRO A 323 27.40 3.61 -3.98
N LEU A 324 26.87 2.42 -4.26
CA LEU A 324 27.71 1.28 -4.75
C LEU A 324 28.44 1.62 -6.06
N LEU A 325 27.77 2.31 -6.99
CA LEU A 325 28.40 2.77 -8.23
C LEU A 325 29.51 3.79 -7.94
N GLU A 326 29.30 4.72 -7.00
CA GLU A 326 30.34 5.67 -6.62
C GLU A 326 31.55 4.99 -5.99
N LEU A 327 31.35 3.96 -5.17
CA LEU A 327 32.44 3.16 -4.63
C LEU A 327 33.24 2.46 -5.74
N MET A 328 32.58 1.94 -6.77
CA MET A 328 33.28 1.43 -7.96
C MET A 328 34.08 2.51 -8.70
N MET A 329 33.60 3.75 -8.72
CA MET A 329 34.33 4.90 -9.29
C MET A 329 35.57 5.24 -8.46
N VAL A 330 35.50 5.12 -7.12
CA VAL A 330 36.66 5.25 -6.23
C VAL A 330 37.71 4.17 -6.54
N VAL A 331 37.30 2.91 -6.69
CA VAL A 331 38.20 1.80 -7.06
C VAL A 331 38.91 2.06 -8.39
N ARG A 332 38.23 2.71 -9.35
CA ARG A 332 38.81 3.09 -10.64
C ARG A 332 39.75 4.30 -10.58
N GLY A 333 39.73 5.04 -9.47
CA GLY A 333 40.48 6.29 -9.31
C GLY A 333 39.86 7.48 -10.04
N THR A 334 38.59 7.41 -10.43
CA THR A 334 37.86 8.55 -11.02
C THR A 334 37.21 9.44 -9.96
N LYS A 335 37.08 8.94 -8.73
CA LYS A 335 36.61 9.67 -7.56
C LYS A 335 37.51 9.40 -6.36
N HIS A 336 37.50 10.31 -5.39
CA HIS A 336 38.21 10.18 -4.12
C HIS A 336 37.24 10.16 -2.95
N LEU A 337 37.58 9.39 -1.91
CA LEU A 337 36.84 9.47 -0.65
C LEU A 337 37.21 10.76 0.07
N PRO A 338 36.24 11.49 0.65
CA PRO A 338 36.57 12.57 1.55
C PRO A 338 37.36 12.04 2.76
N PRO A 339 38.29 12.85 3.32
CA PRO A 339 39.03 12.45 4.51
C PRO A 339 38.06 12.12 5.65
N ALA A 340 38.33 11.03 6.37
CA ALA A 340 37.55 10.65 7.54
C ALA A 340 37.78 11.69 8.65
N ASN A 341 36.72 12.45 9.00
CA ASN A 341 36.72 13.32 10.17
C ASN A 341 36.59 12.53 11.47
#